data_AF-A0A850JAI5-F1
#
_entry.id   AF-A0A850JAI5-F1
#
_cell.length_a   1.000
_cell.length_b   1.000
_cell.length_c   1.000
_cell.angle_alpha   90.00
_cell.angle_beta   90.00
_cell.angle_gamma   90.00
#
_symmetry.space_group_name_H-M   'P 1'
#
loop_
_entity.id
_entity.type
_entity.pdbx_description
1 polymer ?
#
loop_
_entity_poly.entity_id
_entity_poly.type
_entity_poly.pdbx_seq_one_letter_code
_entity_poly.pdbx_strand_id
1 'polypeptide(L)'
;MRRLAERFGLRHREYANISPTIHGGAESLPSQSPQFLRKRAPFTGCDAGHTSFHVDPFGRASICKIGREPSVDLVRDGPPGLLRLSGISDDLLRRQGGCTGCTLQGTCGTCMPLVQLYRRAKAPLATYCQHQEPRKEVSQ
;
A
#
# COMPACT_ATOMS: atom_id res chain seq x y z
N MET A 1 -8.32 19.01 -15.34
CA MET A 1 -8.84 18.23 -16.47
C MET A 1 -10.31 17.83 -16.33
N ARG A 2 -10.84 17.56 -15.11
CA ARG A 2 -12.28 17.31 -14.84
C ARG A 2 -13.27 18.19 -15.61
N ARG A 3 -13.24 19.51 -15.38
CA ARG A 3 -14.14 20.48 -16.03
C ARG A 3 -14.04 20.50 -17.56
N LEU A 4 -12.92 20.05 -18.12
CA LEU A 4 -12.76 19.94 -19.57
C LEU A 4 -13.43 18.67 -20.11
N ALA A 5 -13.23 17.53 -19.44
CA ALA A 5 -13.88 16.26 -19.78
C ALA A 5 -15.41 16.34 -19.64
N GLU A 6 -15.90 16.99 -18.58
CA GLU A 6 -17.34 17.26 -18.37
C GLU A 6 -17.93 18.08 -19.53
N ARG A 7 -17.25 19.14 -19.96
CA ARG A 7 -17.70 19.97 -21.09
C ARG A 7 -17.78 19.22 -22.41
N PHE A 8 -16.93 18.21 -22.62
CA PHE A 8 -16.91 17.41 -23.85
C PHE A 8 -17.74 16.12 -23.75
N GLY A 9 -18.45 15.89 -22.65
CA GLY A 9 -19.23 14.66 -22.46
C GLY A 9 -18.37 13.38 -22.43
N LEU A 10 -17.08 13.51 -22.15
CA LEU A 10 -16.15 12.39 -22.17
C LEU A 10 -16.23 11.62 -20.85
N ARG A 11 -16.38 10.29 -20.95
CA ARG A 11 -16.20 9.39 -19.80
C ARG A 11 -14.77 9.54 -19.29
N HIS A 12 -14.64 9.85 -18.00
CA HIS A 12 -13.34 9.99 -17.36
C HIS A 12 -13.34 9.32 -15.99
N ARG A 13 -12.15 8.91 -15.54
CA ARG A 13 -11.92 8.34 -14.20
C ARG A 13 -10.67 8.97 -13.62
N GLU A 14 -10.78 9.57 -12.44
CA GLU A 14 -9.65 10.21 -11.76
C GLU A 14 -9.02 9.23 -10.76
N TYR A 15 -7.70 9.06 -10.88
CA TYR A 15 -6.89 8.27 -9.96
C TYR A 15 -6.11 9.21 -9.04
N ALA A 16 -6.64 9.48 -7.85
CA ALA A 16 -5.99 10.37 -6.87
C ALA A 16 -5.02 9.65 -5.92
N ASN A 17 -5.21 8.34 -5.73
CA ASN A 17 -4.40 7.51 -4.84
C ASN A 17 -3.27 6.83 -5.63
N ILE A 18 -2.35 7.61 -6.19
CA ILE A 18 -1.19 7.06 -6.89
C ILE A 18 -0.12 6.68 -5.84
N SER A 19 0.39 5.46 -5.94
CA SER A 19 1.51 4.98 -5.11
C SER A 19 2.75 5.79 -5.44
N PRO A 20 3.59 6.17 -4.46
CA PRO A 20 4.64 7.11 -4.74
C PRO A 20 5.74 6.47 -5.62
N THR A 21 5.94 7.12 -6.78
CA THR A 21 6.95 6.98 -7.84
C THR A 21 7.09 5.65 -8.59
N ILE A 22 6.74 5.70 -9.88
CA ILE A 22 7.21 4.75 -10.91
C ILE A 22 8.58 5.16 -11.51
N HIS A 23 9.12 6.34 -11.16
CA HIS A 23 10.24 6.97 -11.89
C HIS A 23 11.59 7.06 -11.14
N GLY A 24 11.70 6.56 -9.91
CA GLY A 24 13.01 6.37 -9.24
C GLY A 24 13.93 7.61 -9.07
N GLY A 25 13.46 8.84 -9.32
CA GLY A 25 14.23 10.06 -9.16
C GLY A 25 14.30 10.57 -7.71
N ALA A 26 15.29 11.43 -7.42
CA ALA A 26 15.56 12.01 -6.10
C ALA A 26 14.56 13.09 -5.65
N GLU A 27 13.51 13.33 -6.44
CA GLU A 27 12.56 14.41 -6.19
C GLU A 27 11.54 14.03 -5.12
N SER A 28 11.13 15.01 -4.32
CA SER A 28 9.99 14.82 -3.43
C SER A 28 8.77 14.53 -4.29
N LEU A 29 8.03 13.48 -3.93
CA LEU A 29 6.70 13.31 -4.48
C LEU A 29 5.91 14.58 -4.24
N PRO A 30 5.36 15.24 -5.27
CA PRO A 30 4.39 16.29 -5.03
C PRO A 30 3.28 15.59 -4.26
N SER A 31 3.13 16.03 -3.02
CA SER A 31 2.25 15.43 -2.03
C SER A 31 0.90 15.11 -2.64
N GLN A 32 0.31 13.96 -2.27
CA GLN A 32 -1.08 13.69 -2.64
C GLN A 32 -1.92 14.85 -2.11
N SER A 33 -2.59 15.55 -3.01
CA SER A 33 -3.41 16.70 -2.65
C SER A 33 -4.51 16.25 -1.69
N PRO A 34 -4.55 16.77 -0.44
CA PRO A 34 -5.44 16.25 0.59
C PRO A 34 -6.90 16.24 0.18
N GLN A 35 -7.33 17.25 -0.58
CA GLN A 35 -8.69 17.42 -1.08
C GLN A 35 -9.20 16.31 -2.02
N PHE A 36 -8.33 15.39 -2.47
CA PHE A 36 -8.73 14.24 -3.29
C PHE A 36 -8.52 12.90 -2.59
N LEU A 37 -8.09 12.92 -1.33
CA LEU A 37 -7.95 11.72 -0.53
C LEU A 37 -9.32 11.18 -0.19
N ARG A 38 -9.55 9.93 -0.59
CA ARG A 38 -10.75 9.21 -0.22
C ARG A 38 -10.49 8.41 1.05
N LYS A 39 -11.54 8.28 1.86
CA LYS A 39 -11.56 7.36 2.98
C LYS A 39 -11.21 5.96 2.51
N ARG A 40 -10.21 5.35 3.15
CA ARG A 40 -9.83 3.95 2.88
C ARG A 40 -10.97 3.04 3.36
N ALA A 41 -11.35 2.08 2.53
CA ALA A 41 -12.18 0.97 2.97
C ALA A 41 -11.45 0.17 4.07
N PRO A 42 -12.17 -0.43 5.03
CA PRO A 42 -11.56 -1.35 5.99
C PRO A 42 -10.76 -2.43 5.26
N PHE A 43 -9.55 -2.72 5.77
CA PHE A 43 -8.71 -3.76 5.19
C PHE A 43 -9.13 -5.11 5.78
N THR A 44 -9.73 -5.96 4.94
CA THR A 44 -10.25 -7.28 5.33
C THR A 44 -9.32 -8.44 4.96
N GLY A 45 -8.10 -8.15 4.50
CA GLY A 45 -7.15 -9.13 3.98
C GLY A 45 -6.83 -8.92 2.50
N CYS A 46 -5.83 -9.64 1.99
CA CYS A 46 -5.52 -9.76 0.57
C CYS A 46 -4.76 -11.06 0.27
N ASP A 47 -4.73 -11.48 -0.99
CA ASP A 47 -4.09 -12.74 -1.41
C ASP A 47 -2.61 -12.58 -1.81
N ALA A 48 -1.97 -11.51 -1.33
CA ALA A 48 -0.56 -11.25 -1.56
C ALA A 48 0.29 -12.40 -1.00
N GLY A 49 1.24 -12.93 -1.75
CA GLY A 49 2.10 -14.06 -1.38
C GLY A 49 1.43 -15.44 -1.39
N HIS A 50 0.10 -15.52 -1.54
CA HIS A 50 -0.65 -16.79 -1.58
C HIS A 50 -1.05 -17.18 -3.01
N THR A 51 -1.72 -16.26 -3.72
CA THR A 51 -2.14 -16.48 -5.12
C THR A 51 -1.57 -15.44 -6.08
N SER A 52 -0.94 -14.40 -5.54
CA SER A 52 -0.31 -13.33 -6.30
C SER A 52 1.03 -12.96 -5.70
N PHE A 53 1.98 -12.53 -6.52
CA PHE A 53 3.27 -12.03 -6.06
C PHE A 53 3.79 -10.96 -7.03
N HIS A 54 4.80 -10.22 -6.58
CA HIS A 54 5.50 -9.22 -7.36
C HIS A 54 6.94 -9.68 -7.59
N VAL A 55 7.41 -9.64 -8.83
CA VAL A 55 8.82 -9.86 -9.19
C VAL A 55 9.40 -8.56 -9.71
N ASP A 56 10.55 -8.16 -9.18
CA ASP A 56 11.27 -7.00 -9.69
C ASP A 56 12.17 -7.36 -10.90
N PRO A 57 12.75 -6.37 -11.62
CA PRO A 57 13.63 -6.65 -12.76
C PRO A 57 14.90 -7.46 -12.45
N PHE A 58 15.27 -7.60 -11.17
CA PHE A 58 16.40 -8.40 -10.73
C PHE A 58 16.00 -9.84 -10.37
N GLY A 59 14.75 -10.23 -10.60
CA GLY A 59 14.24 -11.57 -10.32
C GLY A 59 13.91 -11.79 -8.84
N ARG A 60 13.76 -10.74 -8.03
CA ARG A 60 13.35 -10.90 -6.63
C ARG A 60 11.84 -10.95 -6.51
N ALA A 61 11.31 -12.09 -6.09
CA ALA A 61 9.90 -12.29 -5.81
C ALA A 61 9.53 -11.86 -4.37
N SER A 62 8.44 -11.14 -4.23
CA SER A 62 7.93 -10.58 -2.96
C SER A 62 6.41 -10.70 -2.92
N ILE A 63 5.80 -10.63 -1.73
CA ILE A 63 4.37 -10.91 -1.58
C ILE A 63 3.50 -9.93 -2.37
N CYS A 64 3.91 -8.67 -2.50
CA CYS A 64 3.26 -7.65 -3.33
C CYS A 64 4.19 -6.46 -3.55
N LYS A 65 3.77 -5.48 -4.35
CA LYS A 65 4.56 -4.26 -4.64
C LYS A 65 4.92 -3.42 -3.40
N ILE A 66 4.15 -3.58 -2.31
CA ILE A 66 4.30 -2.83 -1.06
C ILE A 66 5.22 -3.58 -0.08
N GLY A 67 4.96 -4.87 0.16
CA GLY A 67 5.77 -5.74 1.02
C GLY A 67 6.91 -6.37 0.24
N ARG A 68 7.92 -5.57 -0.14
CA ARG A 68 9.06 -6.01 -0.96
C ARG A 68 10.10 -6.83 -0.20
N GLU A 69 10.18 -6.65 1.12
CA GLU A 69 11.07 -7.41 1.99
C GLU A 69 10.28 -8.15 3.09
N PRO A 70 10.65 -9.42 3.40
CA PRO A 70 11.67 -10.22 2.71
C PRO A 70 11.23 -10.68 1.31
N SER A 71 12.20 -10.99 0.45
CA SER A 71 12.01 -11.48 -0.92
C SER A 71 12.77 -12.77 -1.18
N VAL A 72 12.29 -13.53 -2.15
CA VAL A 72 12.88 -14.75 -2.72
C VAL A 72 13.69 -14.38 -3.95
N ASP A 73 14.92 -14.88 -4.05
CA ASP A 73 15.75 -14.70 -5.24
C ASP A 73 15.43 -15.82 -6.24
N LEU A 74 14.67 -15.51 -7.30
CA LEU A 74 14.30 -16.53 -8.30
C LEU A 74 15.45 -16.92 -9.23
N VAL A 75 16.46 -16.05 -9.37
CA VAL A 75 17.63 -16.36 -10.19
C VAL A 75 18.44 -17.46 -9.52
N ARG A 76 18.56 -17.40 -8.20
CA ARG A 76 19.27 -18.40 -7.39
C ARG A 76 18.41 -19.61 -7.01
N ASP A 77 17.21 -19.36 -6.48
CA ASP A 77 16.39 -20.41 -5.83
C ASP A 77 15.39 -21.06 -6.80
N GLY A 78 15.17 -20.46 -7.97
CA GLY A 78 14.19 -20.90 -8.95
C GLY A 78 12.73 -20.83 -8.48
N PRO A 79 11.79 -21.36 -9.28
CA PRO A 79 10.37 -21.41 -8.94
C PRO A 79 10.03 -22.07 -7.58
N PRO A 80 10.73 -23.13 -7.10
CA PRO A 80 10.45 -23.72 -5.79
C PRO A 80 10.55 -22.74 -4.62
N GLY A 81 11.38 -21.69 -4.74
CA GLY A 81 11.50 -20.65 -3.73
C GLY A 81 10.18 -19.91 -3.46
N LEU A 82 9.25 -19.88 -4.43
CA LEU A 82 7.94 -19.22 -4.30
C LEU A 82 7.07 -19.83 -3.19
N LEU A 83 7.27 -21.10 -2.84
CA LEU A 83 6.54 -21.77 -1.75
C LEU A 83 6.73 -21.09 -0.39
N ARG A 84 7.77 -20.27 -0.23
CA ARG A 84 8.01 -19.52 1.01
C ARG A 84 7.19 -18.24 1.12
N LEU A 85 6.59 -17.76 0.03
CA LEU A 85 5.89 -16.47 0.00
C LEU A 85 4.63 -16.46 0.87
N SER A 86 3.94 -17.59 1.03
CA SER A 86 2.75 -17.70 1.88
C SER A 86 3.11 -17.43 3.34
N GLY A 87 4.14 -18.10 3.85
CA GLY A 87 4.65 -17.87 5.22
C GLY A 87 5.15 -16.44 5.42
N ILE A 88 5.85 -15.86 4.44
CA ILE A 88 6.26 -14.45 4.47
C ILE A 88 5.03 -13.53 4.54
N SER A 89 3.97 -13.84 3.79
CA SER A 89 2.75 -13.04 3.78
C SER A 89 2.06 -13.04 5.13
N ASP A 90 1.87 -14.23 5.71
CA ASP A 90 1.23 -14.41 7.00
C ASP A 90 2.00 -13.64 8.08
N ASP A 91 3.33 -13.71 8.06
CA ASP A 91 4.19 -12.99 8.99
C ASP A 91 4.08 -11.46 8.84
N LEU A 92 4.10 -10.96 7.60
CA LEU A 92 4.06 -9.53 7.29
C LEU A 92 2.69 -8.89 7.53
N LEU A 93 1.61 -9.64 7.36
CA LEU A 93 0.24 -9.13 7.55
C LEU A 93 -0.19 -9.08 9.02
N ARG A 94 0.47 -9.84 9.91
CA ARG A 94 0.21 -9.77 11.37
C ARG A 94 0.39 -8.35 11.90
N ARG A 95 -0.53 -7.92 12.77
CA ARG A 95 -0.46 -6.63 13.48
C ARG A 95 0.73 -6.61 14.44
N GLN A 96 1.51 -5.54 14.40
CA GLN A 96 2.78 -5.41 15.13
C GLN A 96 2.89 -4.06 15.87
N GLY A 97 3.60 -4.05 17.00
CA GLY A 97 3.84 -2.86 17.82
C GLY A 97 2.54 -2.28 18.35
N GLY A 98 2.37 -0.96 18.29
CA GLY A 98 1.13 -0.29 18.71
C GLY A 98 -0.13 -0.65 17.90
N CYS A 99 -0.02 -1.50 16.87
CA CYS A 99 -1.18 -2.04 16.17
C CYS A 99 -1.68 -3.37 16.77
N THR A 100 -0.86 -4.04 17.59
CA THR A 100 -1.23 -5.28 18.27
C THR A 100 -2.27 -4.98 19.35
N GLY A 101 -3.43 -5.64 19.30
CA GLY A 101 -4.53 -5.39 20.26
C GLY A 101 -5.24 -4.04 20.09
N CYS A 102 -5.01 -3.33 18.98
CA CYS A 102 -5.66 -2.07 18.70
C CYS A 102 -7.19 -2.21 18.62
N THR A 103 -7.93 -1.39 19.36
CA THR A 103 -9.40 -1.40 19.39
C THR A 103 -10.04 -1.02 18.05
N LEU A 104 -9.35 -0.23 17.23
CA LEU A 104 -9.79 0.17 15.89
C LEU A 104 -9.41 -0.82 14.77
N GLN A 105 -8.83 -1.98 15.11
CA GLN A 105 -8.33 -2.91 14.09
C GLN A 105 -9.40 -3.38 13.10
N GLY A 106 -10.66 -3.53 13.56
CA GLY A 106 -11.79 -3.96 12.73
C GLY A 106 -12.22 -2.95 11.67
N THR A 107 -11.89 -1.67 11.86
CA THR A 107 -12.18 -0.58 10.90
C THR A 107 -10.93 -0.04 10.22
N CYS A 108 -9.75 -0.57 10.56
CA CYS A 108 -8.47 -0.09 10.04
C CYS A 108 -8.34 -0.37 8.54
N GLY A 109 -8.23 0.68 7.73
CA GLY A 109 -8.08 0.58 6.28
C GLY A 109 -6.64 0.38 5.77
N THR A 110 -5.67 0.19 6.67
CA THR A 110 -4.24 0.14 6.31
C THR A 110 -3.68 -1.25 6.61
N CYS A 111 -3.13 -1.92 5.59
CA CYS A 111 -2.42 -3.19 5.77
C CYS A 111 -1.05 -2.97 6.46
N MET A 112 -0.53 -4.00 7.13
CA MET A 112 0.72 -3.85 7.88
C MET A 112 1.95 -3.53 7.05
N PRO A 113 2.17 -4.12 5.85
CA PRO A 113 3.28 -3.71 5.00
C PRO A 113 3.29 -2.21 4.71
N LEU A 114 2.12 -1.62 4.47
CA LEU A 114 2.01 -0.17 4.22
C LEU A 114 2.27 0.66 5.49
N VAL A 115 1.80 0.21 6.66
CA VAL A 115 2.14 0.84 7.95
C VAL A 115 3.67 0.84 8.16
N GLN A 116 4.36 -0.25 7.87
CA GLN A 116 5.81 -0.33 8.04
C GLN A 116 6.55 0.64 7.10
N LEU A 117 6.10 0.79 5.85
CA LEU A 117 6.66 1.80 4.95
C LEU A 117 6.46 3.22 5.48
N TYR A 118 5.26 3.56 5.97
CA TYR A 118 5.02 4.88 6.55
C TYR A 118 5.87 5.15 7.80
N ARG A 119 6.04 4.15 8.67
CA ARG A 119 6.94 4.24 9.83
C ARG A 119 8.39 4.48 9.41
N ARG A 120 8.89 3.72 8.44
CA ARG A 120 10.25 3.88 7.90
C ARG A 120 10.46 5.27 7.28
N ALA A 121 9.45 5.78 6.59
CA ALA A 121 9.44 7.12 6.04
C ALA A 121 9.23 8.23 7.09
N LYS A 122 9.07 7.88 8.38
CA LYS A 122 8.73 8.80 9.47
C LYS A 122 7.51 9.68 9.14
N ALA A 123 6.55 9.12 8.40
CA ALA A 123 5.35 9.83 8.01
C ALA A 123 4.50 10.19 9.25
N PRO A 124 3.77 11.32 9.23
CA PRO A 124 2.87 11.69 10.31
C PRO A 124 1.89 10.56 10.62
N LEU A 125 1.61 10.31 11.89
CA LEU A 125 0.77 9.19 12.35
C LEU A 125 -0.62 9.18 11.69
N ALA A 126 -1.22 10.36 11.48
CA ALA A 126 -2.50 10.54 10.80
C ALA A 126 -2.53 10.02 9.34
N THR A 127 -1.37 9.74 8.73
CA THR A 127 -1.27 9.20 7.37
C THR A 127 -1.75 7.73 7.31
N TYR A 128 -1.63 7.01 8.42
CA TYR A 128 -1.85 5.55 8.44
C TYR A 128 -2.60 5.02 9.66
N CYS A 129 -2.75 5.82 10.72
CA CYS A 129 -3.46 5.49 11.95
C CYS A 129 -4.75 6.31 12.10
N GLN A 130 -5.81 5.67 12.60
CA GLN A 130 -7.15 6.28 12.78
C GLN A 130 -7.34 6.97 14.15
N HIS A 131 -6.39 6.87 15.07
CA HIS A 131 -6.52 7.44 16.42
C HIS A 131 -6.30 8.96 16.51
N GLN A 132 -5.76 9.59 15.46
CA GLN A 132 -5.46 11.03 15.42
C GLN A 132 -6.47 11.75 14.53
N GLU A 133 -6.41 13.09 14.51
CA GLU A 133 -7.27 13.96 13.72
C GLU A 133 -7.56 13.38 12.32
N PRO A 134 -8.83 13.37 11.89
CA PRO A 134 -9.20 12.83 10.60
C PRO A 134 -8.40 13.56 9.52
N ARG A 135 -7.65 12.79 8.72
CA ARG A 135 -7.05 13.29 7.49
C ARG A 135 -8.17 14.01 6.72
N LYS A 136 -7.93 15.26 6.26
CA LYS A 136 -8.92 15.97 5.44
C LYS A 136 -9.20 15.13 4.19
N GLU A 137 -10.29 14.40 4.21
CA GLU A 137 -10.75 13.46 3.19
C GLU A 137 -12.03 14.02 2.56
N VAL A 138 -12.22 13.79 1.26
CA VAL A 138 -13.48 14.10 0.58
C VAL A 138 -14.50 13.00 0.85
N SER A 139 -15.72 13.38 1.24
CA SER A 139 -16.85 12.44 1.33
C SER A 139 -17.16 11.89 -0.07
N GLN A 140 -17.57 10.62 -0.12
CA GLN A 140 -18.07 10.01 -1.35
C GLN A 140 -19.37 10.67 -1.78
#